data_AF-C0C6S7-F1
#
_entry.id   AF-C0C6S7-F1
#
_cell.length_a   1.000
_cell.length_b   1.000
_cell.length_c   1.000
_cell.angle_alpha   90.00
_cell.angle_beta   90.00
_cell.angle_gamma   90.00
#
_symmetry.space_group_name_H-M   'P 1'
#
loop_
_entity.id
_entity.type
_entity.pdbx_description
1 polymer ?
#
loop_
_entity_poly.entity_id
_entity_poly.type
_entity_poly.pdbx_seq_one_letter_code
_entity_poly.pdbx_strand_id
1 'polypeptide(L)' 'METNKLLLGCIADDFTGAGDIASFLTRGGLRTILISGIPAAGDIPKDADAVVISLKSRTAPVRE' A
#
# COMPACT_ATOMS: atom_id res chain seq x y z
N MET A 1 -10.55 -21.65 6.48
CA MET A 1 -10.03 -20.73 5.45
C MET A 1 -8.92 -19.94 6.12
N GLU A 2 -7.67 -20.24 5.78
CA GLU A 2 -6.50 -19.53 6.30
C GLU A 2 -6.68 -18.03 6.03
N THR A 3 -6.66 -17.22 7.09
CA THR A 3 -6.53 -15.77 6.95
C THR A 3 -5.16 -15.51 6.37
N ASN A 4 -5.10 -15.17 5.07
CA ASN A 4 -3.84 -14.83 4.45
C ASN A 4 -3.31 -13.58 5.15
N LYS A 5 -2.20 -13.74 5.87
CA LYS A 5 -1.65 -12.69 6.71
C LYS A 5 -0.90 -11.73 5.79
N LEU A 6 -1.26 -10.45 5.81
CA LEU A 6 -0.50 -9.39 5.16
C LEU A 6 1.00 -9.56 5.45
N LEU A 7 1.80 -9.71 4.40
CA LEU A 7 3.23 -9.93 4.51
C LEU A 7 4.00 -8.61 4.54
N LEU A 8 3.49 -7.59 3.82
CA LEU A 8 4.15 -6.30 3.69
C LEU A 8 3.16 -5.13 3.68
N GLY A 9 3.47 -4.11 4.47
CA GLY A 9 2.83 -2.79 4.39
C GLY A 9 3.87 -1.74 3.99
N CYS A 10 3.56 -0.91 3.00
CA CYS A 10 4.40 0.20 2.55
C CYS A 10 3.62 1.51 2.65
N ILE A 11 4.26 2.56 3.16
CA ILE A 11 3.74 3.93 3.13
C ILE A 11 4.72 4.75 2.29
N ALA A 12 4.22 5.29 1.19
CA ALA A 12 4.97 6.14 0.27
C ALA A 12 4.51 7.60 0.41
N ASP A 13 5.43 8.53 0.18
CA ASP A 13 5.22 9.97 0.33
C ASP A 13 4.58 10.65 -0.90
N ASP A 14 4.46 9.92 -2.01
CA ASP A 14 3.73 10.29 -3.21
C ASP A 14 3.07 9.09 -3.90
N PHE A 15 2.26 9.37 -4.91
CA PHE A 15 1.55 8.35 -5.68
C PHE A 15 2.47 7.63 -6.69
N THR A 16 3.45 8.32 -7.28
CA THR A 16 4.31 7.75 -8.31
C THR A 16 5.24 6.68 -7.74
N GLY A 17 5.94 6.99 -6.65
CA GLY A 17 6.80 6.02 -5.95
C GLY A 17 6.00 4.86 -5.35
N ALA A 18 4.78 5.12 -4.88
CA ALA A 18 3.85 4.06 -4.45
C ALA A 18 3.49 3.11 -5.60
N GLY A 19 3.22 3.65 -6.79
CA GLY A 19 2.95 2.86 -7.99
C GLY A 19 4.14 2.00 -8.41
N ASP A 20 5.35 2.56 -8.35
CA ASP A 20 6.58 1.84 -8.70
C ASP A 20 6.79 0.62 -7.79
N ILE A 21 6.76 0.80 -6.47
CA ILE A 21 6.93 -0.32 -5.54
C ILE A 21 5.78 -1.34 -5.65
N ALA A 22 4.54 -0.88 -5.83
CA ALA A 22 3.40 -1.78 -6.01
C ALA A 22 3.56 -2.65 -7.27
N SER A 23 4.10 -2.07 -8.35
CA SER A 23 4.43 -2.79 -9.59
C SER A 23 5.51 -3.85 -9.35
N PHE A 24 6.59 -3.51 -8.64
CA PHE A 24 7.64 -4.48 -8.30
C PHE A 24 7.12 -5.65 -7.45
N LEU A 25 6.32 -5.36 -6.42
CA LEU A 25 5.74 -6.39 -5.54
C LEU A 25 4.79 -7.32 -6.31
N THR A 26 3.94 -6.75 -7.17
CA THR A 26 3.05 -7.51 -8.06
C THR A 26 3.84 -8.40 -9.01
N ARG A 27 4.90 -7.86 -9.64
CA ARG A 27 5.80 -8.64 -10.50
C ARG A 27 6.58 -9.71 -9.75
N GLY A 28 6.82 -9.52 -8.45
CA GLY A 28 7.41 -10.51 -7.55
C GLY A 28 6.45 -11.60 -7.09
N GLY A 29 5.18 -11.55 -7.52
CA GLY A 29 4.17 -12.58 -7.22
C GLY A 29 3.27 -12.28 -6.03
N LEU A 30 3.37 -11.09 -5.41
CA LEU A 30 2.49 -10.68 -4.31
C LEU A 30 1.21 -10.06 -4.85
N ARG A 31 0.04 -10.48 -4.34
CA ARG A 31 -1.21 -9.75 -4.55
C ARG A 31 -1.14 -8.43 -3.80
N THR A 32 -0.81 -7.38 -4.54
CA THR A 32 -0.54 -6.06 -3.99
C THR A 32 -1.71 -5.12 -4.24
N ILE A 33 -2.15 -4.43 -3.20
CA ILE A 33 -3.17 -3.38 -3.31
C ILE A 33 -2.49 -2.03 -3.12
N LEU A 34 -2.70 -1.11 -4.06
CA LEU A 34 -2.31 0.28 -3.94
C LEU A 34 -3.52 1.12 -3.53
N ILE A 35 -3.42 1.82 -2.41
CA ILE A 35 -4.45 2.71 -1.88
C ILE A 35 -3.92 4.13 -1.86
N SER A 36 -4.72 5.07 -2.37
CA SER A 36 -4.43 6.50 -2.26
C SER A 36 -5.12 7.08 -1.03
N GLY A 37 -4.34 7.58 -0.08
CA GLY A 37 -4.83 8.06 1.21
C GLY A 37 -4.96 6.97 2.27
N ILE A 38 -5.59 7.32 3.40
CA ILE A 38 -5.73 6.44 4.56
C ILE A 38 -6.86 5.44 4.31
N PRO A 39 -6.63 4.11 4.40
CA PRO A 39 -7.67 3.12 4.20
C PRO A 39 -8.70 3.12 5.34
N ALA A 40 -9.97 2.96 4.99
CA ALA A 40 -11.05 2.67 5.91
C ALA A 40 -11.06 1.19 6.30
N ALA A 41 -11.85 0.87 7.34
CA ALA A 41 -12.08 -0.52 7.72
C ALA A 41 -12.77 -1.29 6.58
N GLY A 42 -12.09 -2.29 6.03
CA GLY A 42 -12.59 -3.12 4.94
C GLY A 42 -12.02 -2.79 3.55
N ASP A 43 -11.26 -1.70 3.40
CA ASP A 43 -10.64 -1.33 2.11
C ASP A 43 -9.53 -2.30 1.68
N ILE A 44 -8.95 -3.01 2.63
CA ILE A 44 -7.91 -4.00 2.38
C ILE A 44 -8.56 -5.39 2.27
N PRO A 45 -8.52 -6.03 1.08
CA PRO A 45 -8.96 -7.40 0.89
C PRO A 45 -8.23 -8.35 1.83
N LYS A 46 -8.95 -9.32 2.39
CA LYS A 46 -8.38 -10.32 3.32
C LYS A 46 -7.34 -11.24 2.68
N ASP A 47 -7.28 -11.25 1.36
CA ASP A 47 -6.40 -12.08 0.58
C ASP A 47 -5.21 -11.29 -0.02
N ALA A 48 -5.07 -10.00 0.29
CA ALA A 48 -3.91 -9.21 -0.09
C ALA A 48 -2.63 -9.73 0.60
N ASP A 49 -1.57 -9.91 -0.18
CA ASP A 49 -0.25 -10.28 0.32
C ASP A 49 0.55 -9.02 0.72
N ALA A 50 0.32 -7.89 0.03
CA ALA A 50 0.93 -6.61 0.34
C ALA A 50 -0.02 -5.42 0.14
N VAL A 51 0.18 -4.35 0.91
CA VAL A 51 -0.55 -3.08 0.77
C VAL A 51 0.44 -1.94 0.66
N VAL A 52 0.25 -1.09 -0.33
CA VAL A 52 0.99 0.16 -0.53
C VAL A 52 0.02 1.32 -0.36
N ILE A 53 0.34 2.25 0.54
CA ILE A 53 -0.44 3.46 0.79
C ILE A 53 0.35 4.65 0.25
N SER A 54 -0.24 5.43 -0.65
CA SER A 54 0.34 6.71 -1.07
C SER A 54 -0.26 7.85 -0.25
N LEU A 55 0.58 8.59 0.47
CA LEU A 55 0.24 9.87 1.07
C LEU A 55 0.81 11.00 0.21
N LYS A 56 0.36 12.24 0.40
CA LYS A 56 0.96 13.41 -0.25
C LYS A 56 1.89 14.15 0.72
N SER A 57 2.74 13.40 1.42
CA SER A 57 3.55 13.93 2.52
C SER A 57 4.90 14.48 2.09
N ARG A 58 5.36 14.25 0.85
CA ARG A 58 6.69 14.70 0.36
C ARG A 58 6.99 16.18 0.65
N THR A 59 6.00 17.03 0.43
CA THR A 59 6.10 18.48 0.62
C THR A 59 5.11 19.01 1.65
N ALA A 60 4.46 18.13 2.41
CA ALA A 60 3.54 18.53 3.45
C ALA A 60 4.30 19.16 4.64
N PRO A 61 3.66 20.02 5.43
CA PRO A 61 4.20 20.44 6.72
C PRO A 61 4.56 19.23 7.60
N VAL A 62 5.66 19.32 8.35
CA VAL A 62 6.15 18.22 9.23
C VAL A 62 5.13 17.77 10.29
N ARG A 63 4.14 18.62 10.60
CA ARG A 63 3.14 18.37 11.66
C ARG A 63 1.72 18.12 11.12
N GLU A 64 1.60 17.78 9.85
CA GLU A 64 0.34 17.31 9.23
C GLU A 64 0.13 15.81 9.46
#